data_AF-A0AA35XIZ9-F1
#
_entry.id   AF-A0AA35XIZ9-F1
#
_cell.length_a   1.000
_cell.length_b   1.000
_cell.length_c   1.000
_cell.angle_alpha   90.00
_cell.angle_beta   90.00
_cell.angle_gamma   90.00
#
_symmetry.space_group_name_H-M   'P 1'
#
loop_
_entity.id
_entity.type
_entity.pdbx_description
1 polymer ?
#
loop_
_entity_poly.entity_id
_entity_poly.type
_entity_poly.pdbx_seq_one_letter_code
_entity_poly.pdbx_strand_id
1 'polypeptide(L)'
;MQTLRQELTDRDREIARKDEESEREKQALRQELTRKETELTGKEAEVTRAEETIRREQQQIQEMRQRETELVQAKDREMALLQQQLGEKHSYTCQVSGPGLTSATVNQPTHVLVQLTDSSGRPYSLPLNVTAQLELVSKATPTNQPEATPTSQGPWSRNSQK
;
A
#
# COMPACT_ATOMS: atom_id res chain seq x y z
N MET A 1 -37.12 -11.72 93.89
CA MET A 1 -38.21 -11.93 92.91
C MET A 1 -38.46 -10.71 92.00
N GLN A 2 -38.39 -9.46 92.49
CA GLN A 2 -38.62 -8.28 91.63
C GLN A 2 -37.51 -8.03 90.58
N THR A 3 -36.24 -8.27 90.92
CA THR A 3 -35.09 -8.09 90.01
C THR A 3 -35.16 -8.98 88.77
N LEU A 4 -35.45 -10.28 88.96
CA LEU A 4 -35.60 -11.26 87.87
C LEU A 4 -36.70 -10.89 86.86
N ARG A 5 -37.81 -10.31 87.31
CA ARG A 5 -38.89 -9.87 86.40
C ARG A 5 -38.46 -8.69 85.55
N GLN A 6 -37.68 -7.77 86.11
CA GLN A 6 -37.15 -6.63 85.38
C GLN A 6 -36.15 -7.10 84.31
N GLU A 7 -35.22 -7.99 84.68
CA GLU A 7 -34.25 -8.57 83.74
C GLU A 7 -34.91 -9.33 82.58
N LEU A 8 -35.99 -10.09 82.84
CA LEU A 8 -36.76 -10.74 81.78
C LEU A 8 -37.41 -9.73 80.84
N THR A 9 -38.02 -8.69 81.40
CA THR A 9 -38.66 -7.62 80.60
C THR A 9 -37.63 -6.91 79.72
N ASP A 10 -36.43 -6.65 80.23
CA ASP A 10 -35.37 -5.99 79.48
C ASP A 10 -34.79 -6.90 78.39
N ARG A 11 -34.64 -8.20 78.65
CA ARG A 11 -34.27 -9.19 77.63
C ARG A 11 -35.32 -9.30 76.52
N ASP A 12 -36.60 -9.34 76.85
CA ASP A 12 -37.67 -9.41 75.85
C ASP A 12 -37.66 -8.16 74.95
N ARG A 13 -37.39 -6.98 75.51
CA ARG A 13 -37.21 -5.75 74.73
C ARG A 13 -35.97 -5.80 73.84
N GLU A 14 -34.86 -6.37 74.34
CA GLU A 14 -33.64 -6.52 73.55
C GLU A 14 -33.86 -7.48 72.37
N ILE A 15 -34.53 -8.61 72.59
CA ILE A 15 -34.89 -9.57 71.55
C ILE A 15 -35.77 -8.89 70.50
N ALA A 16 -36.84 -8.21 70.92
CA ALA A 16 -37.73 -7.50 69.99
C ALA A 16 -36.98 -6.46 69.14
N ARG A 17 -36.02 -5.72 69.72
CA ARG A 17 -35.19 -4.78 68.96
C ARG A 17 -34.30 -5.48 67.94
N LYS A 18 -33.66 -6.59 68.33
CA LYS A 18 -32.81 -7.37 67.41
C LYS A 18 -33.61 -8.00 66.28
N ASP A 19 -34.83 -8.45 66.55
CA ASP A 19 -35.73 -8.98 65.53
C ASP A 19 -36.14 -7.89 64.53
N GLU A 20 -36.50 -6.69 65.01
CA GLU A 20 -36.78 -5.54 64.14
C GLU A 20 -35.57 -5.13 63.30
N GLU A 21 -34.37 -5.11 63.90
CA GLU A 21 -33.13 -4.79 63.18
C GLU A 21 -32.83 -5.83 62.10
N SER A 22 -32.99 -7.12 62.41
CA SER A 22 -32.84 -8.22 61.45
C SER A 22 -33.84 -8.12 60.29
N GLU A 23 -35.10 -7.78 60.56
CA GLU A 23 -36.10 -7.61 59.50
C GLU A 23 -35.81 -6.37 58.63
N ARG A 24 -35.33 -5.27 59.22
CA ARG A 24 -34.88 -4.09 58.45
C ARG A 24 -33.71 -4.44 57.54
N GLU A 25 -32.72 -5.19 58.05
CA GLU A 25 -31.57 -5.63 57.26
C GLU A 25 -31.99 -6.56 56.11
N LYS A 26 -32.84 -7.56 56.39
CA LYS A 26 -33.38 -8.44 55.34
C LYS A 26 -34.15 -7.67 54.28
N GLN A 27 -34.94 -6.67 54.68
CA GLN A 27 -35.66 -5.82 53.74
C GLN A 27 -34.71 -4.97 52.88
N ALA A 28 -33.67 -4.40 53.48
CA ALA A 28 -32.65 -3.65 52.76
C ALA A 28 -31.92 -4.52 51.73
N LEU A 29 -31.52 -5.73 52.11
CA LEU A 29 -30.87 -6.69 51.20
C LEU A 29 -31.78 -7.08 50.03
N ARG A 30 -33.08 -7.30 50.27
CA ARG A 30 -34.04 -7.57 49.20
C ARG A 30 -34.15 -6.40 48.22
N GLN A 31 -34.22 -5.17 48.72
CA GLN A 31 -34.26 -3.98 47.87
C GLN A 31 -32.97 -3.83 47.04
N GLU A 32 -31.82 -4.09 47.64
CA GLU A 32 -30.54 -4.05 46.93
C GLU A 32 -30.46 -5.13 45.85
N LEU A 33 -30.89 -6.36 46.15
CA LEU A 33 -30.97 -7.45 45.17
C LEU A 33 -31.87 -7.06 43.99
N THR A 34 -33.08 -6.58 44.23
CA THR A 34 -33.98 -6.13 43.17
C THR A 34 -33.36 -5.01 42.34
N ARG A 35 -32.67 -4.05 42.98
CA ARG A 35 -31.95 -3.00 42.26
C ARG A 35 -30.87 -3.59 41.37
N LYS A 36 -30.07 -4.53 41.87
CA LYS A 36 -29.00 -5.17 41.11
C LYS A 36 -29.53 -6.02 39.96
N GLU A 37 -30.64 -6.72 40.14
CA GLU A 37 -31.31 -7.45 39.07
C GLU A 37 -31.74 -6.51 37.94
N THR A 38 -32.40 -5.39 38.26
CA THR A 38 -32.79 -4.42 37.24
C THR A 38 -31.59 -3.78 36.53
N GLU A 39 -30.49 -3.52 37.24
CA GLU A 39 -29.24 -3.02 36.65
C GLU A 39 -28.64 -4.04 35.68
N LEU A 40 -28.62 -5.32 36.05
CA LEU A 40 -28.12 -6.40 35.21
C LEU A 40 -28.97 -6.56 33.95
N THR A 41 -30.30 -6.62 34.06
CA THR A 41 -31.20 -6.68 32.90
C THR A 41 -31.00 -5.48 31.97
N GLY A 42 -30.78 -4.29 32.52
CA GLY A 42 -30.46 -3.09 31.73
C GLY A 42 -29.15 -3.23 30.94
N LYS A 43 -28.10 -3.73 31.58
CA LYS A 43 -26.80 -3.98 30.94
C LYS A 43 -26.87 -5.10 29.89
N GLU A 44 -27.62 -6.16 30.14
CA GLU A 44 -27.85 -7.23 29.16
C GLU A 44 -28.50 -6.67 27.88
N ALA A 45 -29.54 -5.85 28.01
CA ALA A 45 -30.18 -5.20 26.85
C ALA A 45 -29.25 -4.21 26.12
N GLU A 46 -28.32 -3.57 26.83
CA GLU A 46 -27.28 -2.75 26.21
C GLU A 46 -26.28 -3.58 25.42
N VAL A 47 -25.80 -4.69 25.99
CA VAL A 47 -24.89 -5.63 25.32
C VAL A 47 -25.53 -6.19 24.06
N THR A 48 -26.79 -6.64 24.11
CA THR A 48 -27.50 -7.15 22.92
C THR A 48 -27.56 -6.10 21.80
N ARG A 49 -27.83 -4.83 22.13
CA ARG A 49 -27.86 -3.74 21.13
C ARG A 49 -26.46 -3.46 20.54
N ALA A 50 -25.42 -3.53 21.37
CA ALA A 50 -24.05 -3.38 20.90
C ALA A 50 -23.65 -4.54 19.97
N GLU A 51 -24.01 -5.77 20.30
CA GLU A 51 -23.77 -6.95 19.47
C GLU A 51 -24.46 -6.86 18.11
N GLU A 52 -25.72 -6.42 18.07
CA GLU A 52 -26.43 -6.17 16.81
C GLU A 52 -25.75 -5.11 15.95
N THR A 53 -25.23 -4.05 16.57
CA THR A 53 -24.52 -2.98 15.86
C THR A 53 -23.23 -3.50 15.26
N ILE A 54 -22.41 -4.20 16.05
CA ILE A 54 -21.16 -4.83 15.59
C ILE A 54 -21.44 -5.79 14.43
N ARG A 55 -22.51 -6.59 14.51
CA ARG A 55 -22.88 -7.52 13.45
C ARG A 55 -23.23 -6.80 12.14
N ARG A 56 -23.96 -5.68 12.20
CA ARG A 56 -24.29 -4.87 11.03
C ARG A 56 -23.04 -4.25 10.41
N GLU A 57 -22.15 -3.70 11.22
CA GLU A 57 -20.88 -3.14 10.75
C GLU A 57 -20.00 -4.20 10.08
N GLN A 58 -19.90 -5.39 10.67
CA GLN A 58 -19.16 -6.51 10.07
C GLN A 58 -19.72 -6.89 8.69
N GLN A 59 -21.05 -6.92 8.54
CA GLN A 59 -21.68 -7.17 7.25
C GLN A 59 -21.34 -6.07 6.24
N GLN A 60 -21.42 -4.79 6.62
CA GLN A 60 -21.06 -3.68 5.73
C GLN A 60 -19.58 -3.73 5.32
N ILE A 61 -18.67 -4.08 6.24
CA ILE A 61 -17.25 -4.25 5.94
C ILE A 61 -17.05 -5.38 4.92
N GLN A 62 -17.76 -6.50 5.05
CA GLN A 62 -17.69 -7.60 4.09
C GLN A 62 -18.20 -7.17 2.70
N GLU A 63 -19.33 -6.45 2.64
CA GLU A 63 -19.88 -5.92 1.39
C GLU A 63 -18.92 -4.93 0.72
N MET A 64 -18.31 -4.02 1.49
CA MET A 64 -17.30 -3.09 0.96
C MET A 64 -16.08 -3.82 0.41
N ARG A 65 -15.57 -4.84 1.12
CA ARG A 65 -14.43 -5.65 0.65
C ARG A 65 -14.76 -6.38 -0.64
N GLN A 66 -15.97 -6.94 -0.76
CA GLN A 66 -16.40 -7.57 -2.01
C GLN A 66 -16.41 -6.58 -3.17
N ARG A 67 -17.03 -5.40 -2.97
CA ARG A 67 -17.04 -4.33 -3.98
C ARG A 67 -15.64 -3.87 -4.36
N GLU A 68 -14.74 -3.76 -3.39
CA GLU A 68 -13.34 -3.40 -3.64
C GLU A 68 -12.65 -4.46 -4.51
N THR A 69 -12.83 -5.75 -4.21
CA THR A 69 -12.27 -6.83 -5.03
C THR A 69 -12.84 -6.84 -6.45
N GLU A 70 -14.14 -6.58 -6.62
CA GLU A 70 -14.77 -6.47 -7.94
C GLU A 70 -14.22 -5.29 -8.73
N LEU A 71 -14.02 -4.13 -8.07
CA LEU A 71 -13.46 -2.95 -8.70
C LEU A 71 -12.02 -3.18 -9.16
N VAL A 72 -11.20 -3.81 -8.32
CA VAL A 72 -9.81 -4.18 -8.69
C VAL A 72 -9.82 -5.12 -9.89
N GLN A 73 -10.64 -6.17 -9.87
CA GLN A 73 -10.74 -7.09 -11.00
C GLN A 73 -11.25 -6.40 -12.27
N ALA A 74 -12.21 -5.49 -12.16
CA ALA A 74 -12.69 -4.71 -13.30
C ALA A 74 -11.58 -3.83 -13.89
N LYS A 75 -10.77 -3.19 -13.03
CA LYS A 75 -9.62 -2.38 -13.44
C LYS A 75 -8.52 -3.22 -14.08
N ASP A 76 -8.24 -4.40 -13.56
CA ASP A 76 -7.28 -5.32 -14.16
C ASP A 76 -7.72 -5.78 -15.55
N ARG A 77 -9.02 -6.06 -15.73
CA ARG A 77 -9.58 -6.39 -17.05
C ARG A 77 -9.49 -5.20 -18.01
N GLU A 78 -9.81 -4.00 -17.56
CA GLU A 78 -9.67 -2.77 -18.36
C GLU A 78 -8.22 -2.56 -18.79
N MET A 79 -7.27 -2.70 -17.86
CA MET A 79 -5.84 -2.61 -18.14
C MET A 79 -5.35 -3.69 -19.10
N ALA A 80 -5.84 -4.93 -18.98
CA ALA A 80 -5.51 -6.01 -19.90
C ALA A 80 -5.99 -5.71 -21.33
N LEU A 81 -7.20 -5.15 -21.49
CA LEU A 81 -7.73 -4.74 -22.79
C LEU A 81 -6.90 -3.59 -23.40
N LEU A 82 -6.54 -2.60 -22.59
CA LEU A 82 -5.66 -1.51 -23.04
C LEU A 82 -4.29 -2.06 -23.44
N GLN A 83 -3.72 -2.98 -22.67
CA GLN A 83 -2.45 -3.61 -22.99
C GLN A 83 -2.52 -4.48 -24.25
N GLN A 84 -3.65 -5.11 -24.53
CA GLN A 84 -3.87 -5.82 -25.80
C GLN A 84 -3.89 -4.84 -26.98
N GLN A 85 -4.58 -3.70 -26.84
CA GLN A 85 -4.62 -2.66 -27.88
C GLN A 85 -3.25 -1.99 -28.10
N LEU A 86 -2.49 -1.71 -27.03
CA LEU A 86 -1.14 -1.16 -27.11
C LEU A 86 -0.07 -2.20 -27.49
N GLY A 87 -0.37 -3.48 -27.25
CA GLY A 87 0.43 -4.65 -27.62
C GLY A 87 0.45 -4.89 -29.13
N GLU A 88 -0.50 -4.30 -29.86
CA GLU A 88 -0.31 -3.92 -31.27
C GLU A 88 0.71 -2.77 -31.34
N LYS A 89 1.90 -2.99 -30.79
CA LYS A 89 3.03 -2.08 -30.91
C LYS A 89 3.34 -2.02 -32.39
N HIS A 90 3.01 -0.91 -33.02
CA HIS A 90 3.32 -0.69 -34.42
C HIS A 90 4.87 -0.72 -34.51
N SER A 91 5.41 -1.87 -34.87
CA SER A 91 6.85 -2.03 -35.06
C SER A 91 7.18 -1.30 -36.34
N TYR A 92 7.77 -0.12 -36.19
CA TYR A 92 8.22 0.66 -37.32
C TYR A 92 9.67 0.31 -37.60
N THR A 93 9.96 0.04 -38.86
CA THR A 93 11.32 -0.05 -39.37
C THR A 93 11.66 1.29 -40.03
N CYS A 94 12.81 1.84 -39.69
CA CYS A 94 13.30 3.08 -40.27
C CYS A 94 14.46 2.74 -41.20
N GLN A 95 14.29 2.99 -42.49
CA GLN A 95 15.35 2.89 -43.49
C GLN A 95 15.82 4.29 -43.87
N VAL A 96 17.10 4.55 -43.69
CA VAL A 96 17.73 5.81 -44.09
C VAL A 96 18.61 5.54 -45.31
N SER A 97 18.38 6.28 -46.39
CA SER A 97 19.09 6.13 -47.67
C SER A 97 19.43 7.50 -48.27
N GLY A 98 20.32 7.53 -49.26
CA GLY A 98 20.70 8.76 -49.97
C GLY A 98 22.19 9.09 -49.89
N PRO A 99 22.65 10.02 -50.74
CA PRO A 99 24.02 10.52 -50.71
C PRO A 99 24.30 11.18 -49.35
N GLY A 100 25.55 11.18 -48.89
CA GLY A 100 25.92 11.82 -47.61
C GLY A 100 25.98 10.92 -46.39
N LEU A 101 25.31 9.77 -46.40
CA LEU A 101 25.24 8.90 -45.23
C LEU A 101 26.59 8.25 -44.88
N THR A 102 27.35 7.88 -45.91
CA THR A 102 28.68 7.26 -45.75
C THR A 102 29.82 8.27 -45.88
N SER A 103 29.61 9.35 -46.63
CA SER A 103 30.58 10.41 -46.86
C SER A 103 29.86 11.69 -47.26
N ALA A 104 30.22 12.82 -46.65
CA ALA A 104 29.67 14.14 -46.97
C ALA A 104 30.80 15.17 -47.18
N THR A 105 30.56 16.16 -48.02
CA THR A 105 31.50 17.26 -48.28
C THR A 105 31.18 18.44 -47.38
N VAL A 106 32.21 18.98 -46.73
CA VAL A 106 32.08 20.17 -45.88
C VAL A 106 31.54 21.34 -46.72
N ASN A 107 30.55 22.06 -46.19
CA ASN A 107 29.85 23.18 -46.84
C ASN A 107 29.00 22.82 -48.07
N GLN A 108 28.66 21.55 -48.29
CA GLN A 108 27.63 21.17 -49.25
C GLN A 108 26.39 20.59 -48.54
N PRO A 109 25.19 21.14 -48.78
CA PRO A 109 23.97 20.58 -48.23
C PRO A 109 23.76 19.18 -48.80
N THR A 110 23.50 18.23 -47.92
CA THR A 110 23.25 16.84 -48.33
C THR A 110 21.87 16.41 -47.88
N HIS A 111 21.14 15.77 -48.79
CA HIS A 111 19.78 15.31 -48.56
C HIS A 111 19.77 13.81 -48.33
N VAL A 112 19.17 13.38 -47.22
CA VAL A 112 18.93 11.97 -46.91
C VAL A 112 17.43 11.70 -46.96
N LEU A 113 17.08 10.51 -47.43
CA LEU A 113 15.73 9.99 -47.46
C LEU A 113 15.53 9.10 -46.24
N VAL A 114 14.55 9.43 -45.41
CA VAL A 114 14.12 8.60 -44.29
C VAL A 114 12.78 7.98 -44.66
N GLN A 115 12.77 6.67 -44.87
CA GLN A 115 11.56 5.90 -45.10
C GLN A 115 11.19 5.16 -43.82
N LEU A 116 10.05 5.53 -43.25
CA LEU A 116 9.47 4.83 -42.12
C LEU A 116 8.45 3.83 -42.67
N THR A 117 8.58 2.54 -42.34
CA THR A 117 7.64 1.48 -42.74
C THR A 117 7.03 0.82 -41.51
N ASP A 118 5.73 0.53 -41.57
CA ASP A 118 5.08 -0.24 -40.52
C ASP A 118 5.49 -1.73 -40.57
N SER A 119 4.99 -2.52 -39.61
CA SER A 119 5.25 -3.96 -39.53
C SER A 119 4.71 -4.76 -40.73
N SER A 120 3.83 -4.18 -41.55
CA SER A 120 3.31 -4.77 -42.78
C SER A 120 4.11 -4.36 -44.03
N GLY A 121 5.16 -3.56 -43.86
CA GLY A 121 6.01 -3.04 -44.94
C GLY A 121 5.40 -1.85 -45.68
N ARG A 122 4.30 -1.27 -45.19
CA ARG A 122 3.67 -0.11 -45.84
C ARG A 122 4.38 1.17 -45.39
N PRO A 123 4.66 2.11 -46.31
CA PRO A 123 5.29 3.37 -45.96
C PRO A 123 4.34 4.21 -45.08
N TYR A 124 4.85 4.67 -43.95
CA TYR A 124 4.15 5.52 -43.03
C TYR A 124 4.20 6.97 -43.52
N SER A 125 3.04 7.54 -43.82
CA SER A 125 2.92 8.94 -44.26
C SER A 125 2.79 9.84 -43.04
N LEU A 126 3.85 10.57 -42.69
CA LEU A 126 3.78 11.55 -41.61
C LEU A 126 2.87 12.72 -42.03
N PRO A 127 1.92 13.15 -41.19
CA PRO A 127 1.25 14.43 -41.41
C PRO A 127 2.31 15.55 -41.35
N LEU A 128 2.30 16.44 -42.36
CA LEU A 128 3.33 17.43 -42.74
C LEU A 128 3.78 18.46 -41.65
N ASN A 129 3.35 18.31 -40.40
CA ASN A 129 3.61 19.23 -39.31
C ASN A 129 4.66 18.74 -38.29
N VAL A 130 5.41 17.67 -38.60
CA VAL A 130 6.44 17.15 -37.68
C VAL A 130 7.82 17.61 -38.14
N THR A 131 8.39 18.59 -37.44
CA THR A 131 9.79 18.98 -37.60
C THR A 131 10.67 17.97 -36.86
N ALA A 132 11.25 17.01 -37.59
CA ALA A 132 12.23 16.09 -37.01
C ALA A 132 13.59 16.80 -36.90
N GLN A 133 14.06 17.07 -35.68
CA GLN A 133 15.44 17.46 -35.43
C GLN A 133 16.28 16.18 -35.30
N LEU A 134 17.12 15.92 -36.29
CA LEU A 134 18.10 14.85 -36.24
C LEU A 134 19.38 15.39 -35.59
N GLU A 135 19.62 15.05 -34.32
CA GLU A 135 20.91 15.33 -33.69
C GLU A 135 21.94 14.26 -34.09
N LEU A 136 23.07 14.71 -34.61
CA LEU A 136 24.19 13.85 -34.96
C LEU A 136 24.95 13.46 -33.68
N VAL A 137 24.65 12.29 -33.11
CA VAL A 137 25.40 11.76 -31.96
C VAL A 137 26.64 11.02 -32.48
N SER A 138 27.74 11.74 -32.71
CA SER A 138 29.02 11.12 -33.00
C SER A 138 29.62 10.54 -31.72
N LYS A 139 29.43 9.24 -31.46
CA LYS A 139 30.32 8.48 -30.56
C LYS A 139 31.63 8.24 -31.29
N ALA A 140 32.52 9.23 -31.30
CA ALA A 140 33.91 9.02 -31.65
C ALA A 140 34.56 8.22 -30.51
N THR A 141 34.75 6.92 -30.70
CA THR A 141 35.63 6.12 -29.84
C THR A 141 37.06 6.55 -30.18
N PRO A 142 37.83 7.20 -29.29
CA PRO A 142 39.21 7.53 -29.58
C PRO A 142 40.02 6.24 -29.68
N THR A 143 40.49 5.92 -30.88
CA THR A 143 41.47 4.85 -31.11
C THR A 143 42.80 5.31 -30.51
N ASN A 144 43.07 4.88 -29.27
CA ASN A 144 44.39 5.02 -28.66
C ASN A 144 45.42 4.27 -29.52
N GLN A 145 46.30 5.01 -30.19
CA GLN A 145 47.53 4.46 -30.76
C GLN A 145 48.46 4.02 -29.62
N PRO A 146 49.07 2.83 -29.69
CA PRO A 146 50.06 2.41 -28.70
C PRO A 146 51.34 3.23 -28.86
N GLU A 147 51.66 3.99 -27.83
CA GLU A 147 52.89 4.76 -27.68
C GLU A 147 54.10 3.82 -27.58
N ALA A 148 55.03 3.94 -28.53
CA ALA A 148 56.24 3.13 -28.58
C ALA A 148 57.14 3.47 -27.39
N THR A 149 57.37 2.49 -26.51
CA THR A 149 58.26 2.60 -25.36
C THR A 149 59.73 2.58 -25.82
N PRO A 150 60.57 3.57 -25.49
CA PRO A 150 62.00 3.50 -25.76
C PRO A 150 62.69 2.58 -24.74
N THR A 151 63.35 1.54 -25.25
CA THR A 151 64.28 0.68 -24.51
C THR A 151 65.44 1.49 -23.94
N SER A 152 65.43 1.76 -22.63
CA SER A 152 66.58 2.29 -21.91
C SER A 152 67.35 1.15 -21.27
N GLN A 153 68.54 0.89 -21.83
CA GLN A 153 69.60 0.11 -21.21
C GLN A 153 70.22 0.91 -20.06
N GLY A 154 70.45 0.29 -18.90
CA GLY A 154 71.42 0.81 -17.94
C GLY A 154 71.34 0.24 -16.52
N PRO A 155 72.47 0.08 -15.81
CA PRO A 155 72.74 -1.13 -15.04
C PRO A 155 72.84 -0.91 -13.51
N TRP A 156 72.68 -2.02 -12.77
CA TRP A 156 73.41 -2.40 -11.55
C TRP A 156 73.50 -1.39 -10.39
N SER A 157 72.90 -1.74 -9.25
CA SER A 157 73.59 -1.91 -7.94
C SER A 157 72.54 -2.00 -6.82
N ARG A 158 72.44 -3.10 -6.08
CA ARG A 158 73.30 -3.56 -4.96
C ARG A 158 72.79 -3.03 -3.60
N ASN A 159 72.43 -4.01 -2.77
CA ASN A 159 72.61 -4.05 -1.31
C ASN A 159 71.79 -3.15 -0.38
N SER A 160 71.07 -3.83 0.51
CA SER A 160 71.38 -3.98 1.94
C SER A 160 70.25 -3.56 2.88
N GLN A 161 69.83 -4.55 3.68
CA GLN A 161 69.61 -4.50 5.14
C GLN A 161 68.63 -3.42 5.64
N LYS A 162 67.54 -3.77 6.33
CA LYS A 162 67.42 -4.61 7.52
C LYS A 162 65.96 -5.04 7.69
#